data_AF-A0A2A4V8R7-F1
#
_entry.id   AF-A0A2A4V8R7-F1
#
_cell.length_a   1.000
_cell.length_b   1.000
_cell.length_c   1.000
_cell.angle_alpha   90.00
_cell.angle_beta   90.00
_cell.angle_gamma   90.00
#
_symmetry.space_group_name_H-M   'P 1'
#
loop_
_entity.id
_entity.type
_entity.pdbx_description
1 polymer ?
#
loop_
_entity_poly.entity_id
_entity_poly.type
_entity_poly.pdbx_seq_one_letter_code
_entity_poly.pdbx_strand_id
1 'polypeptide(L)' 'MKLVTRFELAAKNENELHGLLRMVFNKLAKSEPHTLERLNALASLENIENELASRALCP' A
#
# COMPACT_ATOMS: atom_id res chain seq x y z
N MET A 1 4.43 10.77 -2.26
CA MET A 1 5.19 9.51 -2.03
C MET A 1 5.43 8.76 -3.33
N LYS A 2 6.43 7.87 -3.37
CA LYS A 2 6.62 6.92 -4.49
C LYS A 2 5.52 5.86 -4.47
N LEU A 3 4.99 5.51 -5.64
CA LEU A 3 4.07 4.38 -5.78
C LEU A 3 4.74 3.07 -5.35
N VAL A 4 4.05 2.29 -4.52
CA VAL A 4 4.45 0.94 -4.13
C VAL A 4 3.77 -0.05 -5.06
N THR A 5 4.55 -0.90 -5.71
CA THR A 5 4.06 -1.85 -6.72
C THR A 5 3.87 -3.24 -6.14
N ARG A 6 2.99 -4.05 -6.75
CA ARG A 6 2.79 -5.46 -6.37
C ARG A 6 4.08 -6.28 -6.32
N PHE A 7 5.04 -6.00 -7.20
CA PHE A 7 6.32 -6.72 -7.23
C PHE A 7 7.18 -6.42 -6.00
N GLU A 8 7.18 -5.16 -5.54
CA GLU A 8 7.86 -4.78 -4.29
C GLU A 8 7.15 -5.35 -3.05
N LEU A 9 5.83 -5.57 -3.12
CA LEU A 9 5.02 -6.14 -2.04
C LEU A 9 5.17 -7.67 -1.91
N ALA A 10 5.27 -8.38 -3.04
CA ALA A 10 5.47 -9.83 -3.07
C ALA A 10 6.74 -10.26 -2.31
N ALA A 11 7.77 -9.41 -2.29
CA ALA A 11 9.02 -9.66 -1.57
C ALA A 11 8.94 -9.41 -0.05
N LYS A 12 7.81 -8.95 0.47
CA LYS A 12 7.63 -8.57 1.89
C LYS A 12 6.90 -9.63 2.67
N ASN A 13 7.16 -9.70 3.97
CA ASN A 13 6.37 -10.51 4.89
C ASN A 13 5.11 -9.76 5.35
N GLU A 14 4.20 -10.47 6.01
CA GLU A 14 2.90 -9.94 6.43
C GLU A 14 3.01 -8.75 7.40
N ASN A 15 3.95 -8.81 8.36
CA ASN A 15 4.21 -7.71 9.28
C ASN A 15 4.68 -6.43 8.56
N GLU A 16 5.55 -6.58 7.56
CA GLU A 16 6.00 -5.48 6.71
C GLU A 16 4.86 -4.90 5.87
N LEU A 17 3.96 -5.74 5.35
CA LEU A 17 2.78 -5.30 4.62
C LEU A 17 1.85 -4.48 5.50
N HIS A 18 1.57 -4.93 6.73
CA HIS A 18 0.78 -4.16 7.69
C HIS A 18 1.46 -2.85 8.11
N GLY A 19 2.78 -2.87 8.29
CA GLY A 19 3.56 -1.65 8.57
C GLY A 19 3.47 -0.65 7.41
N LEU A 20 3.58 -1.12 6.18
CA LEU A 20 3.41 -0.29 4.98
C LEU A 20 1.99 0.23 4.84
N LEU A 21 0.98 -0.59 5.08
CA LEU A 21 -0.42 -0.18 5.03
C LEU A 21 -0.64 1.02 5.95
N ARG A 22 -0.18 0.94 7.20
CA ARG A 22 -0.27 2.05 8.17
C ARG A 22 0.47 3.29 7.69
N MET A 23 1.67 3.14 7.14
CA MET A 23 2.45 4.27 6.62
C MET A 23 1.76 4.95 5.43
N VAL A 24 1.26 4.17 4.47
CA VAL A 24 0.57 4.67 3.27
C VAL A 24 -0.73 5.37 3.67
N PHE A 25 -1.51 4.77 4.56
CA PHE A 25 -2.73 5.37 5.09
C PHE A 25 -2.46 6.73 5.75
N ASN A 26 -1.44 6.82 6.60
CA ASN A 26 -1.07 8.08 7.24
C ASN A 26 -0.58 9.14 6.24
N LYS A 27 0.11 8.73 5.17
CA LYS A 27 0.53 9.65 4.10
C LYS A 27 -0.66 10.12 3.28
N LEU A 28 -1.60 9.23 2.96
CA LEU A 28 -2.84 9.58 2.28
C LEU A 28 -3.65 10.60 3.08
N ALA A 29 -3.81 10.37 4.38
CA ALA A 29 -4.55 11.29 5.27
C ALA A 29 -3.91 12.69 5.37
N LYS A 30 -2.60 12.79 5.18
CA LYS A 30 -1.86 14.07 5.19
C LYS A 30 -1.70 14.70 3.80
N SER A 31 -2.07 13.99 2.73
CA SER A 31 -1.88 14.46 1.37
C SER A 31 -2.96 15.44 0.94
N GLU A 32 -2.56 16.48 0.22
CA GLU A 32 -3.51 17.43 -0.35
C GLU A 32 -4.36 16.78 -1.46
N PRO A 33 -5.64 17.16 -1.60
CA PRO A 33 -6.49 16.74 -2.70
C PRO A 33 -5.87 17.00 -4.08
N HIS A 34 -6.18 16.14 -5.05
CA HIS A 34 -5.75 16.28 -6.45
C HIS A 34 -4.23 16.35 -6.69
N THR A 35 -3.41 15.87 -5.75
CA THR A 35 -1.97 15.75 -5.94
C THR A 35 -1.55 14.37 -6.43
N LEU A 36 -0.44 14.31 -7.18
CA LEU A 36 0.17 13.03 -7.58
C LEU A 36 0.56 12.18 -6.36
N GLU A 37 0.94 12.82 -5.26
CA GLU A 37 1.19 12.14 -4.00
C GLU A 37 -0.03 11.39 -3.49
N ARG A 38 -1.21 12.03 -3.51
CA ARG A 38 -2.47 11.41 -3.08
C ARG A 38 -2.84 10.24 -3.98
N LEU A 39 -2.70 10.40 -5.30
CA LEU A 39 -2.95 9.33 -6.27
C LEU A 39 -2.02 8.13 -6.05
N ASN A 40 -0.72 8.38 -5.85
CA ASN A 40 0.24 7.32 -5.56
C ASN A 40 -0.07 6.63 -4.24
N ALA A 41 -0.49 7.36 -3.21
CA ALA A 41 -0.87 6.79 -1.92
C ALA A 41 -2.12 5.90 -2.03
N LEU A 42 -3.14 6.33 -2.78
CA LEU A 42 -4.34 5.51 -3.05
C LEU A 42 -3.99 4.22 -3.79
N ALA A 43 -3.24 4.31 -4.89
CA ALA A 43 -2.86 3.14 -5.67
C ALA A 43 -1.94 2.19 -4.87
N SER A 44 -1.07 2.73 -4.01
CA SER A 44 -0.25 1.91 -3.10
C SER A 44 -1.10 1.19 -2.06
N LEU A 45 -2.14 1.85 -1.54
CA LEU A 45 -3.04 1.26 -0.53
C LEU A 45 -3.81 0.08 -1.14
N GLU A 46 -4.39 0.27 -2.33
CA GLU A 46 -5.07 -0.78 -3.08
C GLU A 46 -4.14 -1.96 -3.40
N ASN A 47 -2.89 -1.69 -3.81
CA ASN A 47 -1.91 -2.75 -4.06
C ASN A 47 -1.60 -3.58 -2.80
N ILE A 48 -1.50 -2.94 -1.63
CA ILE A 48 -1.20 -3.62 -0.36
C ILE A 48 -2.39 -4.47 0.09
N GLU A 49 -3.60 -3.94 0.01
CA GLU A 49 -4.82 -4.68 0.37
C GLU A 49 -5.03 -5.90 -0.53
N ASN A 50 -4.79 -5.75 -1.84
CA ASN A 50 -4.85 -6.86 -2.79
C ASN A 50 -3.81 -7.95 -2.50
N GLU A 51 -2.58 -7.58 -2.13
CA GLU A 51 -1.54 -8.55 -1.75
C GLU A 51 -1.92 -9.31 -0.47
N LEU A 52 -2.41 -8.60 0.55
CA LEU A 52 -2.88 -9.22 1.80
C LEU A 52 -4.06 -10.16 1.54
N ALA A 53 -5.03 -9.75 0.73
CA ALA A 53 -6.18 -10.57 0.36
C ALA A 53 -5.76 -11.82 -0.44
N SER A 54 -4.82 -11.67 -1.38
CA SER A 54 -4.26 -12.78 -2.16
C SER A 54 -3.62 -13.85 -1.27
N ARG A 55 -2.89 -13.43 -0.22
CA ARG A 55 -2.28 -14.35 0.75
C ARG A 55 -3.31 -15.02 1.67
N ALA A 56 -4.33 -14.29 2.09
CA ALA A 56 -5.41 -14.87 2.90
C ALA A 56 -6.19 -15.98 2.17
N LEU A 57 -6.26 -15.91 0.83
CA LEU A 57 -6.89 -16.93 -0.01
C LEU A 57 -6.04 -18.20 -0.22
N CYS A 58 -4.72 -18.11 0.00
CA CYS A 58 -3.76 -19.20 -0.17
C CYS A 58 -2.81 -19.26 1.06
N PRO A 59 -3.28 -19.80 2.20
CA PRO A 59 -2.50 -19.88 3.44
C PRO A 59 -1.33 -20.87 3.38
#